data_AF-A0A0J7K4Q8-F1
#
_entry.id   AF-A0A0J7K4Q8-F1
#
_cell.length_a   1.000
_cell.length_b   1.000
_cell.length_c   1.000
_cell.angle_alpha   90.00
_cell.angle_beta   90.00
_cell.angle_gamma   90.00
#
_symmetry.space_group_name_H-M   'P 1'
#
loop_
_entity.id
_entity.type
_entity.pdbx_description
1 polymer ?
#
loop_
_entity_poly.entity_id
_entity_poly.type
_entity_poly.pdbx_seq_one_letter_code
_entity_poly.pdbx_strand_id
1 'polypeptide(L)'
;MIRSGICEAAIVASVNLCLNPFIIHLFLRLGVLSADGYCKPYDEEGAGYMRSDAAVVVYLQKARYARRIYATYVYGKANCDGFKEKGITFPSFDMQKILLEEFYEECGISPLKLSYMEAHTTGTLAGDATELQAIDEALCAKRDFPLLLGTVKSNIGHSEPVSGHCQIAKVLTAMETGIIPPTIHFKRPRKDMTAIIEGRVKIVTEPTELKGDYIGVSAFGFGGINCYILLKSNPKIKVNNGADDNLPRLVAISGRTEEGVKIILDDNDLRY
;
A
#
# COMPACT_ATOMS: atom_id res chain seq x y z
N MET A 1 -7.70 7.98 17.65
CA MET A 1 -7.32 9.26 18.31
C MET A 1 -7.93 10.46 17.61
N ILE A 2 -7.62 10.76 16.34
CA ILE A 2 -8.19 11.95 15.65
C ILE A 2 -9.73 11.90 15.57
N ARG A 3 -10.29 10.74 15.16
CA ARG A 3 -11.75 10.54 15.05
C ARG A 3 -12.48 10.66 16.38
N SER A 4 -11.87 10.19 17.47
CA SER A 4 -12.42 10.26 18.83
C SER A 4 -12.16 11.61 19.51
N GLY A 5 -11.54 12.57 18.82
CA GLY A 5 -11.27 13.91 19.36
C GLY A 5 -10.08 14.03 20.31
N ILE A 6 -9.33 12.94 20.54
CA ILE A 6 -8.16 12.93 21.46
C ILE A 6 -7.02 13.83 20.93
N CYS A 7 -6.86 13.93 19.61
CA CYS A 7 -5.90 14.84 18.99
C CYS A 7 -6.47 15.47 17.72
N GLU A 8 -5.92 16.61 17.31
CA GLU A 8 -6.32 17.31 16.08
C GLU A 8 -5.54 16.83 14.85
N ALA A 9 -4.30 16.43 15.07
CA ALA A 9 -3.38 15.89 14.09
C ALA A 9 -2.50 14.80 14.72
N ALA A 10 -1.84 14.01 13.87
CA ALA A 10 -0.89 12.99 14.27
C ALA A 10 0.23 12.88 13.24
N ILE A 11 1.46 12.69 13.72
CA ILE A 11 2.58 12.21 12.93
C ILE A 11 2.65 10.71 13.15
N VAL A 12 2.56 9.93 12.07
CA VAL A 12 2.75 8.48 12.10
C VAL A 12 4.06 8.20 11.37
N ALA A 13 5.05 7.70 12.10
CA ALA A 13 6.38 7.45 11.57
C ALA A 13 6.77 5.99 11.82
N SER A 14 7.49 5.41 10.86
CA SER A 14 8.07 4.08 11.00
C SER A 14 9.42 4.03 10.30
N VAL A 15 10.36 3.29 10.89
CA VAL A 15 11.72 3.13 10.37
C VAL A 15 12.15 1.68 10.47
N ASN A 16 12.87 1.21 9.45
CA ASN A 16 13.55 -0.08 9.42
C ASN A 16 14.90 0.10 8.74
N LEU A 17 15.96 -0.39 9.37
CA LEU A 17 17.32 -0.39 8.85
C LEU A 17 17.97 -1.75 9.09
N CYS A 18 18.47 -2.38 8.03
CA CYS A 18 19.04 -3.72 8.00
C CYS A 18 20.53 -3.70 8.36
N LEU A 19 20.87 -3.13 9.51
CA LEU A 19 22.26 -2.89 9.92
C LEU A 19 22.94 -4.14 10.51
N ASN A 20 22.17 -5.06 11.08
CA ASN A 20 22.71 -6.24 11.76
C ASN A 20 22.59 -7.50 10.87
N PRO A 21 23.71 -8.05 10.35
CA PRO A 21 23.70 -9.24 9.49
C PRO A 21 23.22 -10.50 10.23
N PHE A 22 23.29 -10.54 11.56
CA PHE A 22 22.75 -11.67 12.34
C PHE A 22 21.24 -11.82 12.15
N ILE A 23 20.50 -10.71 12.04
CA ILE A 23 19.05 -10.74 11.79
C ILE A 23 18.75 -11.29 10.40
N ILE A 24 19.56 -10.97 9.39
CA ILE A 24 19.44 -11.55 8.05
C ILE A 24 19.66 -13.06 8.11
N HIS A 25 20.67 -13.51 8.85
CA HIS A 25 20.93 -14.94 9.04
C HIS A 25 19.74 -15.67 9.70
N LEU A 26 19.10 -15.06 10.71
CA LEU A 26 17.92 -15.62 11.36
C LEU A 26 16.75 -15.79 10.38
N PHE A 27 16.45 -14.77 9.57
CA PHE A 27 15.37 -14.87 8.58
C PHE A 27 15.70 -15.85 7.43
N LEU A 28 16.98 -15.97 7.07
CA LEU A 28 17.43 -16.99 6.12
C LEU A 28 17.18 -18.40 6.69
N ARG A 29 17.51 -18.63 7.97
CA ARG A 29 17.26 -19.90 8.66
C ARG A 29 15.79 -20.19 8.89
N LEU A 30 14.95 -19.16 8.99
CA LEU A 30 13.49 -19.28 9.02
C LEU A 30 12.90 -19.65 7.65
N GLY A 31 13.68 -19.52 6.57
CA GLY A 31 13.26 -19.90 5.21
C GLY A 31 12.30 -18.91 4.56
N VAL A 32 12.29 -17.64 5.00
CA VAL A 32 11.39 -16.60 4.47
C VAL A 32 12.07 -15.63 3.50
N LEU A 33 13.40 -15.66 3.41
CA LEU A 33 14.16 -14.82 2.50
C LEU A 33 14.31 -15.49 1.12
N SER A 34 14.16 -14.70 0.06
CA SER A 34 14.49 -15.17 -1.29
C SER A 34 16.01 -15.30 -1.44
N ALA A 35 16.46 -16.40 -2.05
CA ALA A 35 17.88 -16.66 -2.28
C ALA A 35 18.52 -15.69 -3.29
N ASP A 36 17.73 -15.18 -4.24
CA ASP A 36 18.18 -14.22 -5.24
C ASP A 36 18.01 -12.76 -4.81
N GLY A 37 17.46 -12.52 -3.61
CA GLY A 37 17.27 -11.19 -3.08
C GLY A 37 16.18 -10.39 -3.80
N TYR A 38 15.17 -11.02 -4.40
CA TYR A 38 14.02 -10.32 -4.96
C TYR A 38 12.69 -10.79 -4.37
N CYS A 39 11.75 -9.86 -4.21
CA CYS A 39 10.34 -10.19 -3.98
C CYS A 39 9.66 -10.45 -5.33
N LYS A 40 9.24 -11.70 -5.58
CA LYS A 40 8.51 -12.09 -6.80
C LYS A 40 7.06 -12.49 -6.47
N PRO A 41 6.19 -11.52 -6.17
CA PRO A 41 4.83 -11.78 -5.70
C PRO A 41 4.02 -12.57 -6.75
N TYR A 42 3.36 -13.65 -6.31
CA TYR A 42 2.52 -14.56 -7.11
C TYR A 42 3.21 -15.31 -8.26
N ASP A 43 4.45 -14.95 -8.60
CA ASP A 43 5.22 -15.58 -9.65
C ASP A 43 5.66 -16.99 -9.26
N GLU A 44 5.84 -17.87 -10.23
CA GLU A 44 6.32 -19.22 -9.95
C GLU A 44 7.75 -19.34 -9.45
N GLU A 45 8.57 -18.32 -9.70
CA GLU A 45 9.90 -18.24 -9.12
C GLU A 45 9.90 -17.55 -7.74
N GLY A 46 8.72 -17.21 -7.20
CA GLY A 46 8.56 -16.66 -5.86
C GLY A 46 8.92 -17.67 -4.77
N ALA A 47 9.95 -17.35 -3.98
CA ALA A 47 10.50 -18.25 -2.97
C ALA A 47 10.87 -17.53 -1.66
N GLY A 48 10.26 -16.37 -1.38
CA GLY A 48 10.58 -15.55 -0.22
C GLY A 48 10.64 -14.06 -0.56
N TYR A 49 11.15 -13.26 0.38
CA TYR A 49 11.25 -11.81 0.22
C TYR A 49 12.68 -11.28 0.38
N MET A 50 12.94 -10.08 -0.15
CA MET A 50 14.15 -9.29 0.11
C MET A 50 13.88 -8.33 1.27
N ARG A 51 14.74 -8.28 2.29
CA ARG A 51 14.63 -7.23 3.33
C ARG A 51 15.01 -5.86 2.76
N SER A 52 14.37 -4.79 3.22
CA SER A 52 14.72 -3.44 2.78
C SER A 52 14.68 -2.38 3.87
N ASP A 53 15.42 -1.31 3.60
CA ASP A 53 15.52 -0.14 4.45
C ASP A 53 14.48 0.89 4.04
N ALA A 54 13.81 1.48 5.02
CA ALA A 54 12.90 2.58 4.79
C ALA A 54 12.69 3.42 6.06
N ALA A 55 12.48 4.71 5.87
CA ALA A 55 11.93 5.60 6.87
C ALA A 55 10.80 6.38 6.22
N VAL A 56 9.59 6.25 6.75
CA VAL A 56 8.40 6.89 6.19
C VAL A 56 7.64 7.61 7.30
N VAL A 57 7.19 8.83 6.99
CA VAL A 57 6.40 9.67 7.87
C VAL A 57 5.14 10.11 7.14
N VAL A 58 3.99 9.92 7.77
CA VAL A 58 2.68 10.37 7.29
C VAL A 58 2.09 11.35 8.30
N TYR A 59 1.62 12.49 7.80
CA TYR A 59 0.91 13.47 8.60
C TYR A 59 -0.60 13.33 8.41
N LEU A 60 -1.32 13.06 9.50
CA LEU A 60 -2.77 12.95 9.53
C LEU A 60 -3.35 14.16 10.25
N GLN A 61 -4.44 14.72 9.72
CA GLN A 61 -5.18 15.81 10.35
C GLN A 61 -6.65 15.76 9.95
N LYS A 62 -7.51 16.47 10.69
CA LYS A 62 -8.91 16.64 10.28
C LYS A 62 -8.99 17.42 8.96
N ALA A 63 -9.79 16.94 8.01
CA ALA A 63 -9.89 17.51 6.67
C ALA A 63 -10.17 19.03 6.66
N ARG A 64 -10.99 19.53 7.59
CA ARG A 64 -11.31 20.97 7.73
C ARG A 64 -10.10 21.88 7.98
N TYR A 65 -8.97 21.33 8.44
CA TYR A 65 -7.73 22.08 8.70
C TYR A 65 -6.66 21.84 7.63
N ALA A 66 -6.89 20.89 6.72
CA ALA A 66 -5.90 20.50 5.75
C ALA A 66 -5.82 21.49 4.58
N ARG A 67 -4.63 22.04 4.34
CA ARG A 67 -4.35 22.82 3.11
C ARG A 67 -4.19 21.93 1.88
N ARG A 68 -3.69 20.71 2.08
CA ARG A 68 -3.55 19.66 1.06
C ARG A 68 -4.04 18.34 1.64
N ILE A 69 -4.80 17.61 0.84
CA ILE A 69 -5.28 16.26 1.15
C ILE A 69 -4.90 15.39 -0.04
N TYR A 70 -3.98 14.45 0.17
CA TYR A 70 -3.63 13.43 -0.83
C TYR A 70 -4.72 12.35 -0.93
N ALA A 71 -5.18 11.90 0.24
CA ALA A 71 -6.25 10.92 0.36
C ALA A 71 -6.99 11.11 1.67
N THR A 72 -8.25 10.65 1.70
CA THR A 72 -9.03 10.53 2.92
C THR A 72 -8.93 9.11 3.46
N TYR A 73 -8.54 8.97 4.73
CA TYR A 73 -8.63 7.69 5.45
C TYR A 73 -10.11 7.37 5.76
N VAL A 74 -10.67 6.35 5.10
CA VAL A 74 -12.09 5.98 5.16
C VAL A 74 -12.37 5.01 6.30
N TYR A 75 -11.59 3.95 6.40
CA TYR A 75 -11.73 2.96 7.46
C TYR A 75 -10.45 2.15 7.59
N GLY A 76 -10.26 1.52 8.75
CA GLY A 76 -9.16 0.62 9.04
C GLY A 76 -9.60 -0.38 10.08
N LYS A 77 -9.28 -1.64 9.85
CA LYS A 77 -9.58 -2.74 10.77
C LYS A 77 -8.34 -3.61 10.93
N ALA A 78 -8.20 -4.19 12.12
CA ALA A 78 -7.18 -5.17 12.40
C ALA A 78 -7.79 -6.37 13.12
N ASN A 79 -7.23 -7.55 12.88
CA ASN A 79 -7.53 -8.76 13.64
C ASN A 79 -6.24 -9.59 13.87
N CYS A 80 -6.41 -10.77 14.44
CA CYS A 80 -5.30 -11.70 14.70
C CYS A 80 -5.68 -13.09 14.21
N ASP A 81 -4.70 -13.80 13.66
CA ASP A 81 -4.82 -15.18 13.18
C ASP A 81 -5.22 -16.17 14.28
N GLY A 82 -4.90 -15.87 15.55
CA GLY A 82 -5.15 -16.77 16.67
C GLY A 82 -4.30 -18.04 16.62
N PHE A 83 -4.83 -19.13 17.19
CA PHE A 83 -4.17 -20.43 17.18
C PHE A 83 -4.21 -21.05 15.78
N LYS A 84 -3.07 -21.58 15.34
CA LYS A 84 -2.90 -22.26 14.06
C LYS A 84 -2.08 -23.53 14.26
N GLU A 85 -2.58 -24.67 13.79
CA GLU A 85 -1.86 -25.95 13.89
C GLU A 85 -0.49 -25.93 13.19
N LYS A 86 -0.38 -25.18 12.09
CA LYS A 86 0.84 -25.02 11.29
C LYS A 86 1.88 -24.07 11.92
N GLY A 87 1.59 -23.53 13.10
CA GLY A 87 2.45 -22.62 13.85
C GLY A 87 2.16 -21.14 13.62
N ILE A 88 2.77 -20.31 14.45
CA ILE A 88 2.52 -18.86 14.53
C ILE A 88 2.83 -18.12 13.22
N THR A 89 3.81 -18.60 12.45
CA THR A 89 4.29 -17.94 11.23
C THR A 89 3.50 -18.28 9.98
N PHE A 90 2.67 -19.32 10.03
CA PHE A 90 1.82 -19.69 8.90
C PHE A 90 0.63 -18.72 8.83
N PRO A 91 0.30 -18.10 7.69
CA PRO A 91 -0.84 -17.15 7.61
C PRO A 91 -2.19 -17.86 7.72
N SER A 92 -3.20 -17.23 8.32
CA SER A 92 -4.57 -17.77 8.37
C SER A 92 -5.44 -17.24 7.22
N PHE A 93 -5.87 -18.14 6.34
CA PHE A 93 -6.84 -17.83 5.29
C PHE A 93 -8.16 -17.30 5.88
N ASP A 94 -8.72 -18.03 6.85
CA ASP A 94 -10.02 -17.70 7.43
C ASP A 94 -10.00 -16.31 8.09
N MET A 95 -8.95 -16.00 8.84
CA MET A 95 -8.87 -14.71 9.53
C MET A 95 -8.60 -13.54 8.57
N GLN A 96 -7.87 -13.75 7.47
CA GLN A 96 -7.72 -12.72 6.43
C GLN A 96 -9.03 -12.49 5.67
N LYS A 97 -9.79 -13.55 5.39
CA LYS A 97 -11.12 -13.45 4.76
C LYS A 97 -12.11 -12.73 5.67
N ILE A 98 -12.21 -13.14 6.94
CA ILE A 98 -13.06 -12.50 7.96
C ILE A 98 -12.70 -11.02 8.09
N LEU A 99 -11.40 -10.68 8.11
CA LEU A 99 -10.97 -9.28 8.16
C LEU A 99 -11.58 -8.47 7.02
N LEU A 100 -11.52 -8.97 5.78
CA LEU A 100 -12.01 -8.28 4.60
C LEU A 100 -13.55 -8.18 4.58
N GLU A 101 -14.25 -9.26 4.93
CA GLU A 101 -15.72 -9.30 4.97
C GLU A 101 -16.27 -8.33 6.02
N GLU A 102 -15.81 -8.45 7.27
CA GLU A 102 -16.23 -7.56 8.37
C GLU A 102 -15.82 -6.11 8.10
N PHE A 103 -14.66 -5.88 7.47
CA PHE A 103 -14.22 -4.52 7.12
C PHE A 103 -15.23 -3.81 6.21
N TYR A 104 -15.67 -4.47 5.14
CA TYR A 104 -16.58 -3.87 4.18
C TYR A 104 -18.03 -3.79 4.71
N GLU A 105 -18.42 -4.73 5.57
CA GLU A 105 -19.67 -4.63 6.33
C GLU A 105 -19.67 -3.39 7.26
N GLU A 106 -18.64 -3.23 8.10
CA GLU A 106 -18.55 -2.15 9.08
C GLU A 106 -18.40 -0.75 8.45
N CYS A 107 -17.62 -0.63 7.37
CA CYS A 107 -17.40 0.67 6.73
C CYS A 107 -18.58 1.10 5.82
N GLY A 108 -19.52 0.21 5.52
CA GLY A 108 -20.69 0.51 4.68
C GLY A 108 -20.36 0.85 3.23
N ILE A 109 -19.17 0.48 2.75
CA ILE A 109 -18.74 0.66 1.36
C ILE A 109 -18.86 -0.68 0.64
N SER A 110 -19.48 -0.68 -0.55
CA SER A 110 -19.49 -1.89 -1.38
C SER A 110 -18.06 -2.27 -1.82
N PRO A 111 -17.64 -3.55 -1.68
CA PRO A 111 -16.37 -4.04 -2.22
C PRO A 111 -16.20 -3.78 -3.72
N LEU A 112 -17.30 -3.63 -4.46
CA LEU A 112 -17.29 -3.33 -5.90
C LEU A 112 -16.76 -1.93 -6.23
N LYS A 113 -16.73 -1.02 -5.25
CA LYS A 113 -16.15 0.33 -5.40
C LYS A 113 -14.63 0.34 -5.29
N LEU A 114 -14.01 -0.76 -4.86
CA LEU A 114 -12.56 -0.89 -4.76
C LEU A 114 -11.95 -0.88 -6.17
N SER A 115 -11.12 0.11 -6.45
CA SER A 115 -10.48 0.29 -7.77
C SER A 115 -9.19 -0.51 -7.89
N TYR A 116 -8.43 -0.56 -6.80
CA TYR A 116 -7.13 -1.18 -6.71
C TYR A 116 -6.88 -1.65 -5.28
N MET A 117 -6.14 -2.75 -5.13
CA MET A 117 -5.64 -3.19 -3.83
C MET A 117 -4.12 -3.31 -3.87
N GLU A 118 -3.48 -2.68 -2.89
CA GLU A 118 -2.06 -2.77 -2.61
C GLU A 118 -1.85 -3.86 -1.55
N ALA A 119 -1.49 -5.05 -2.00
CA ALA A 119 -1.43 -6.28 -1.21
C ALA A 119 -0.20 -6.38 -0.31
N HIS A 120 -0.30 -7.16 0.78
CA HIS A 120 0.83 -7.44 1.66
C HIS A 120 1.88 -8.30 0.97
N THR A 121 1.44 -9.27 0.17
CA THR A 121 2.18 -10.25 -0.64
C THR A 121 3.66 -9.96 -0.82
N THR A 122 4.46 -10.94 -0.42
CA THR A 122 5.90 -10.81 -0.19
C THR A 122 6.73 -11.64 -1.17
N GLY A 123 6.11 -12.52 -1.96
CA GLY A 123 6.79 -13.53 -2.78
C GLY A 123 6.94 -14.88 -2.06
N THR A 124 6.27 -15.06 -0.91
CA THR A 124 6.33 -16.33 -0.16
C THR A 124 5.28 -17.30 -0.67
N LEU A 125 5.65 -18.58 -0.80
CA LEU A 125 4.76 -19.60 -1.35
C LEU A 125 3.42 -19.68 -0.61
N ALA A 126 3.46 -19.78 0.73
CA ALA A 126 2.27 -19.86 1.56
C ALA A 126 1.55 -18.50 1.67
N GLY A 127 2.28 -17.41 1.94
CA GLY A 127 1.71 -16.08 2.14
C GLY A 127 0.90 -15.58 0.96
N ASP A 128 1.51 -15.59 -0.21
CA ASP A 128 0.88 -15.07 -1.43
C ASP A 128 -0.37 -15.90 -1.82
N ALA A 129 -0.33 -17.23 -1.63
CA ALA A 129 -1.47 -18.10 -1.93
C ALA A 129 -2.65 -17.84 -0.97
N THR A 130 -2.35 -17.77 0.33
CA THR A 130 -3.34 -17.53 1.37
C THR A 130 -4.01 -16.16 1.21
N GLU A 131 -3.23 -15.11 0.99
CA GLU A 131 -3.78 -13.76 0.80
C GLU A 131 -4.60 -13.67 -0.49
N LEU A 132 -4.11 -14.22 -1.60
CA LEU A 132 -4.86 -14.19 -2.87
C LEU A 132 -6.20 -14.91 -2.75
N GLN A 133 -6.22 -16.08 -2.10
CA GLN A 133 -7.46 -16.82 -1.90
C GLN A 133 -8.45 -16.04 -1.03
N ALA A 134 -7.99 -15.42 0.06
CA ALA A 134 -8.84 -14.59 0.92
C ALA A 134 -9.43 -13.39 0.15
N ILE A 135 -8.62 -12.75 -0.71
CA ILE A 135 -9.07 -11.65 -1.58
C ILE A 135 -10.10 -12.13 -2.60
N ASP A 136 -9.87 -13.28 -3.25
CA ASP A 136 -10.78 -13.82 -4.26
C ASP A 136 -12.16 -14.10 -3.66
N GLU A 137 -12.20 -14.82 -2.55
CA GLU A 137 -13.46 -15.21 -1.89
C GLU A 137 -14.19 -14.01 -1.27
N ALA A 138 -13.49 -13.07 -0.65
CA ALA A 138 -14.12 -11.92 0.01
C ALA A 138 -14.53 -10.82 -0.99
N LEU A 139 -13.74 -10.58 -2.04
CA LEU A 139 -13.84 -9.35 -2.84
C LEU A 139 -14.13 -9.55 -4.32
N CYS A 140 -13.99 -10.76 -4.87
CA CYS A 140 -14.05 -10.98 -6.32
C CYS A 140 -15.33 -11.69 -6.80
N ALA A 141 -16.02 -12.44 -5.93
CA ALA A 141 -17.18 -13.26 -6.29
C ALA A 141 -18.33 -12.50 -7.00
N LYS A 142 -18.50 -11.20 -6.74
CA LYS A 142 -19.59 -10.37 -7.29
C LYS A 142 -19.12 -9.33 -8.30
N ARG A 143 -17.87 -9.41 -8.77
CA ARG A 143 -17.32 -8.42 -9.71
C ARG A 143 -17.54 -8.85 -11.15
N ASP A 144 -17.94 -7.90 -12.00
CA ASP A 144 -18.01 -8.08 -13.45
C ASP A 144 -16.66 -7.85 -14.16
N PHE A 145 -15.70 -7.24 -13.46
CA PHE A 145 -14.37 -6.91 -13.95
C PHE A 145 -13.30 -7.30 -12.93
N PRO A 146 -12.06 -7.61 -13.38
CA PRO A 146 -11.01 -8.03 -12.47
C PRO A 146 -10.69 -6.98 -11.41
N LEU A 147 -10.42 -7.44 -10.19
CA LEU A 147 -9.77 -6.59 -9.19
C LEU A 147 -8.32 -6.36 -9.61
N LEU A 148 -7.93 -5.10 -9.75
CA LEU A 148 -6.53 -4.72 -9.94
C LEU A 148 -5.77 -4.91 -8.63
N LEU A 149 -4.66 -5.64 -8.68
CA LEU A 149 -3.85 -6.00 -7.51
C LEU A 149 -2.37 -5.71 -7.77
N GLY A 150 -1.62 -5.34 -6.76
CA GLY A 150 -0.17 -5.26 -6.85
C GLY A 150 0.51 -5.03 -5.51
N THR A 151 1.84 -4.89 -5.53
CA THR A 151 2.64 -4.67 -4.31
C THR A 151 3.94 -3.95 -4.61
N VAL A 152 4.23 -2.91 -3.83
CA VAL A 152 5.47 -2.12 -3.87
C VAL A 152 6.68 -2.95 -3.48
N LYS A 153 6.47 -4.08 -2.78
CA LYS A 153 7.57 -4.93 -2.28
C LYS A 153 8.38 -5.53 -3.42
N SER A 154 7.76 -5.73 -4.59
CA SER A 154 8.50 -6.11 -5.79
C SER A 154 9.52 -5.07 -6.23
N ASN A 155 9.24 -3.77 -6.01
CA ASN A 155 10.08 -2.66 -6.47
C ASN A 155 11.18 -2.28 -5.48
N ILE A 156 10.90 -2.36 -4.18
CA ILE A 156 11.80 -1.85 -3.12
C ILE A 156 12.16 -2.90 -2.06
N GLY A 157 11.71 -4.15 -2.21
CA GLY A 157 11.78 -5.15 -1.15
C GLY A 157 10.77 -4.94 -0.03
N HIS A 158 10.83 -5.81 0.97
CA HIS A 158 10.00 -5.77 2.15
C HIS A 158 10.69 -5.01 3.30
N SER A 159 10.18 -3.81 3.59
CA SER A 159 10.67 -2.95 4.68
C SER A 159 10.10 -3.29 6.06
N GLU A 160 9.68 -4.55 6.23
CA GLU A 160 9.20 -5.14 7.49
C GLU A 160 8.16 -4.24 8.21
N PRO A 161 8.40 -3.61 9.38
CA PRO A 161 7.37 -2.82 10.05
C PRO A 161 6.99 -1.53 9.30
N VAL A 162 7.78 -1.10 8.31
CA VAL A 162 7.54 0.10 7.50
C VAL A 162 6.71 -0.22 6.26
N SER A 163 6.49 -1.49 5.95
CA SER A 163 5.94 -1.89 4.65
C SER A 163 4.57 -1.27 4.36
N GLY A 164 3.70 -1.19 5.37
CA GLY A 164 2.39 -0.54 5.24
C GLY A 164 2.50 0.94 4.85
N HIS A 165 3.49 1.66 5.38
CA HIS A 165 3.72 3.05 5.02
C HIS A 165 4.34 3.21 3.63
N CYS A 166 5.21 2.29 3.20
CA CYS A 166 5.71 2.26 1.81
C CYS A 166 4.57 1.99 0.81
N GLN A 167 3.67 1.06 1.16
CA GLN A 167 2.46 0.77 0.38
C GLN A 167 1.56 2.02 0.27
N ILE A 168 1.31 2.70 1.40
CA ILE A 168 0.58 3.98 1.41
C ILE A 168 1.28 5.01 0.52
N ALA A 169 2.60 5.16 0.60
CA ALA A 169 3.33 6.11 -0.24
C ALA A 169 3.12 5.83 -1.74
N LYS A 170 3.25 4.57 -2.19
CA LYS A 170 2.94 4.17 -3.58
C LYS A 170 1.50 4.50 -3.96
N VAL A 171 0.54 4.20 -3.08
CA VAL A 171 -0.89 4.46 -3.31
C VAL A 171 -1.17 5.95 -3.43
N LEU A 172 -0.58 6.79 -2.57
CA LEU A 172 -0.73 8.24 -2.67
C LEU A 172 -0.09 8.77 -3.96
N THR A 173 1.07 8.24 -4.38
CA THR A 173 1.64 8.55 -5.69
C THR A 173 0.67 8.19 -6.82
N ALA A 174 0.05 7.01 -6.78
CA ALA A 174 -0.92 6.59 -7.78
C ALA A 174 -2.16 7.50 -7.84
N MET A 175 -2.65 7.94 -6.68
CA MET A 175 -3.79 8.87 -6.59
C MET A 175 -3.45 10.25 -7.15
N GLU A 176 -2.24 10.75 -6.90
CA GLU A 176 -1.82 12.07 -7.39
C GLU A 176 -1.51 12.08 -8.90
N THR A 177 -0.93 10.99 -9.42
CA THR A 177 -0.56 10.90 -10.84
C THR A 177 -1.67 10.32 -11.72
N GLY A 178 -2.66 9.67 -11.13
CA GLY A 178 -3.68 8.90 -11.84
C GLY A 178 -3.15 7.59 -12.44
N ILE A 179 -1.92 7.16 -12.10
CA ILE A 179 -1.26 5.98 -12.66
C ILE A 179 -0.82 5.04 -11.53
N ILE A 180 -1.29 3.79 -11.55
CA ILE A 180 -0.86 2.73 -10.66
C ILE A 180 0.53 2.24 -11.10
N PRO A 181 1.58 2.37 -10.26
CA PRO A 181 2.91 1.88 -10.58
C PRO A 181 2.92 0.34 -10.69
N PRO A 182 3.67 -0.22 -11.66
CA PRO A 182 3.68 -1.65 -11.91
C PRO A 182 4.37 -2.45 -10.79
N THR A 183 3.79 -3.61 -10.50
CA THR A 183 4.42 -4.72 -9.79
C THR A 183 5.40 -5.38 -10.75
N ILE A 184 6.67 -5.47 -10.34
CA ILE A 184 7.73 -6.08 -11.14
C ILE A 184 8.00 -7.52 -10.70
N HIS A 185 8.83 -8.24 -11.46
CA HIS A 185 9.18 -9.65 -11.24
C HIS A 185 8.02 -10.66 -11.31
N PHE A 186 6.87 -10.26 -11.83
CA PHE A 186 5.77 -11.17 -12.19
C PHE A 186 5.80 -11.45 -13.70
N LYS A 187 6.07 -12.70 -14.07
CA LYS A 187 6.09 -13.23 -15.44
C LYS A 187 4.99 -14.25 -15.67
N ARG A 188 4.83 -15.22 -14.75
CA ARG A 188 3.79 -16.25 -14.86
C ARG A 188 3.30 -16.67 -13.48
N PRO A 189 1.98 -16.81 -13.29
CA PRO A 189 1.43 -17.19 -11.99
C PRO A 189 1.80 -18.63 -11.62
N ARG A 190 1.92 -18.91 -10.32
CA ARG A 190 1.96 -20.30 -9.84
C ARG A 190 0.65 -21.03 -10.15
N LYS A 191 0.72 -22.37 -10.22
CA LYS A 191 -0.43 -23.24 -10.53
C LYS A 191 -1.58 -23.12 -9.54
N ASP A 192 -1.30 -22.73 -8.30
CA ASP A 192 -2.28 -22.54 -7.22
C ASP A 192 -2.91 -21.12 -7.21
N MET A 193 -2.54 -20.23 -8.14
CA MET A 193 -3.07 -18.87 -8.23
C MET A 193 -4.32 -18.78 -9.13
N THR A 194 -5.34 -19.59 -8.82
CA THR A 194 -6.55 -19.76 -9.65
C THR A 194 -7.24 -18.42 -9.98
N ALA A 195 -7.36 -17.50 -9.01
CA ALA A 195 -7.98 -16.19 -9.23
C ALA A 195 -7.29 -15.34 -10.31
N ILE A 196 -5.96 -15.47 -10.43
CA ILE A 196 -5.17 -14.79 -11.45
C ILE A 196 -5.30 -15.51 -12.79
N ILE A 197 -5.23 -16.85 -12.79
CA ILE A 197 -5.33 -17.69 -13.99
C ILE A 197 -6.71 -17.52 -14.66
N GLU A 198 -7.77 -17.46 -13.86
CA GLU A 198 -9.16 -17.30 -14.33
C GLU A 198 -9.54 -15.83 -14.58
N GLY A 199 -8.62 -14.88 -14.33
CA GLY A 199 -8.82 -13.47 -14.64
C GLY A 199 -9.77 -12.71 -13.72
N ARG A 200 -10.09 -13.24 -12.52
CA ARG A 200 -10.82 -12.48 -11.47
C ARG A 200 -9.95 -11.44 -10.79
N VAL A 201 -8.65 -11.69 -10.73
CA VAL A 201 -7.63 -10.77 -10.23
C VAL A 201 -6.64 -10.48 -11.35
N LYS A 202 -6.32 -9.21 -11.58
CA LYS A 202 -5.31 -8.78 -12.55
C LYS A 202 -4.15 -8.10 -11.82
N ILE A 203 -2.97 -8.71 -11.87
CA ILE A 203 -1.75 -8.08 -11.37
C ILE A 203 -1.38 -6.92 -12.30
N VAL A 204 -1.15 -5.74 -11.71
CA VAL A 204 -0.73 -4.55 -12.45
C VAL A 204 0.76 -4.66 -12.76
N THR A 205 1.12 -5.02 -14.00
CA THR A 205 2.51 -5.24 -14.45
C THR A 205 3.04 -4.14 -15.37
N GLU A 206 2.17 -3.22 -15.79
CA GLU A 206 2.49 -2.04 -16.58
C GLU A 206 1.83 -0.80 -15.96
N PRO A 207 2.35 0.42 -16.20
CA PRO A 207 1.70 1.65 -15.75
C PRO A 207 0.23 1.67 -16.19
N THR A 208 -0.69 1.61 -15.23
CA THR A 208 -2.12 1.43 -15.49
C THR A 208 -2.89 2.62 -14.94
N GLU A 209 -3.83 3.14 -15.71
CA GLU A 209 -4.71 4.22 -15.26
C GLU A 209 -5.52 3.81 -14.02
N LEU A 210 -5.49 4.64 -12.98
CA LEU A 210 -6.31 4.46 -11.79
C LEU A 210 -7.75 4.90 -12.09
N LYS A 211 -8.67 3.93 -12.15
CA LYS A 211 -10.10 4.18 -12.38
C LYS A 211 -10.88 4.12 -11.08
N GLY A 212 -11.42 5.26 -10.63
CA GLY A 212 -12.20 5.38 -9.40
C GLY A 212 -11.38 5.76 -8.18
N ASP A 213 -12.04 5.89 -7.02
CA ASP A 213 -11.48 6.63 -5.90
C ASP A 213 -10.93 5.78 -4.77
N TYR A 214 -11.35 4.51 -4.64
CA TYR A 214 -11.08 3.73 -3.44
C TYR A 214 -9.94 2.74 -3.64
N ILE A 215 -8.92 2.82 -2.79
CA ILE A 215 -7.78 1.90 -2.78
C ILE A 215 -7.66 1.24 -1.42
N GLY A 216 -7.56 -0.08 -1.44
CA GLY A 216 -7.32 -0.93 -0.28
C GLY A 216 -5.84 -1.16 -0.05
N VAL A 217 -5.41 -1.24 1.20
CA VAL A 217 -4.02 -1.58 1.55
C VAL A 217 -4.03 -2.63 2.65
N SER A 218 -3.44 -3.80 2.39
CA SER A 218 -3.24 -4.85 3.39
C SER A 218 -1.80 -4.89 3.91
N ALA A 219 -1.65 -5.13 5.20
CA ALA A 219 -0.37 -5.35 5.85
C ALA A 219 -0.51 -6.42 6.92
N PHE A 220 0.15 -7.56 6.73
CA PHE A 220 0.06 -8.73 7.59
C PHE A 220 1.42 -9.01 8.23
N GLY A 221 1.47 -9.03 9.55
CA GLY A 221 2.68 -9.36 10.29
C GLY A 221 2.86 -10.87 10.34
N PHE A 222 4.11 -11.35 10.20
CA PHE A 222 4.40 -12.78 10.27
C PHE A 222 3.99 -13.43 11.60
N GLY A 223 3.78 -12.65 12.67
CA GLY A 223 3.23 -13.12 13.95
C GLY A 223 1.71 -13.33 13.96
N GLY A 224 1.02 -13.04 12.86
CA GLY A 224 -0.42 -13.24 12.69
C GLY A 224 -1.30 -12.02 12.96
N ILE A 225 -0.74 -10.82 13.11
CA ILE A 225 -1.56 -9.59 13.18
C ILE A 225 -1.84 -9.11 11.76
N ASN A 226 -3.11 -8.94 11.42
CA ASN A 226 -3.54 -8.50 10.10
C ASN A 226 -4.17 -7.12 10.18
N CYS A 227 -3.81 -6.23 9.26
CA CYS A 227 -4.40 -4.91 9.13
C CYS A 227 -4.84 -4.66 7.69
N TYR A 228 -6.00 -4.02 7.53
CA TYR A 228 -6.48 -3.52 6.24
C TYR A 228 -7.02 -2.11 6.40
N ILE A 229 -6.70 -1.22 5.45
CA ILE A 229 -7.21 0.15 5.42
C ILE A 229 -7.78 0.47 4.04
N LEU A 230 -8.72 1.41 4.02
CA LEU A 230 -9.30 1.97 2.79
C LEU A 230 -9.01 3.46 2.71
N LEU A 231 -8.38 3.85 1.61
CA LEU A 231 -8.11 5.24 1.26
C LEU A 231 -9.04 5.66 0.12
N LYS A 232 -9.55 6.89 0.19
CA LYS A 232 -10.27 7.53 -0.91
C LYS A 232 -9.42 8.65 -1.50
N SER A 233 -9.22 8.62 -2.82
CA SER A 233 -8.52 9.66 -3.57
C SER A 233 -9.15 11.03 -3.36
N ASN A 234 -8.31 12.06 -3.32
CA ASN A 234 -8.72 13.45 -3.30
C ASN A 234 -7.95 14.22 -4.39
N PRO A 235 -8.36 14.10 -5.66
CA PRO A 235 -7.60 14.68 -6.77
C PRO A 235 -7.44 16.19 -6.64
N LYS A 236 -6.25 16.71 -6.96
CA LYS A 236 -5.93 18.14 -6.98
C LYS A 236 -6.65 18.83 -8.14
N ILE A 237 -7.91 19.22 -7.93
CA ILE A 237 -8.66 20.04 -8.88
C ILE A 237 -8.25 21.50 -8.69
N LYS A 238 -7.70 22.15 -9.73
CA LYS A 238 -7.43 23.59 -9.69
C LYS A 238 -8.76 24.33 -9.57
N VAL A 239 -8.92 25.12 -8.50
CA VAL A 239 -10.07 26.01 -8.35
C VAL A 239 -9.90 27.19 -9.30
N ASN A 240 -10.89 27.40 -10.19
CA ASN A 240 -10.99 28.53 -11.11
C ASN A 240 -9.78 28.74 -12.04
N ASN A 241 -8.93 27.73 -12.30
CA ASN A 241 -7.67 27.86 -13.05
C ASN A 241 -6.65 28.88 -12.48
N GLY A 242 -6.92 29.48 -11.31
CA GLY A 242 -6.16 30.62 -10.77
C GLY A 242 -6.88 31.95 -11.03
N ALA A 243 -6.40 33.03 -10.39
CA ALA A 243 -6.88 34.37 -10.70
C ALA A 243 -6.19 34.86 -11.99
N ASP A 244 -6.97 35.00 -13.07
CA ASP A 244 -6.51 35.51 -14.37
C ASP A 244 -6.50 37.05 -14.36
N ASP A 245 -5.61 37.62 -13.55
CA ASP A 245 -5.50 39.07 -13.36
C ASP A 245 -4.17 39.65 -13.88
N ASN A 246 -3.28 38.83 -14.46
CA ASN A 246 -1.93 39.20 -14.90
C ASN A 246 -1.09 39.95 -13.85
N LEU A 247 -1.44 39.86 -12.56
CA LEU A 247 -0.70 40.53 -11.51
C LEU A 247 0.47 39.64 -11.05
N PRO A 248 1.68 40.21 -10.85
CA PRO A 248 2.76 39.46 -10.25
C PRO A 248 2.38 39.03 -8.83
N ARG A 249 2.81 37.83 -8.43
CA ARG A 249 2.65 37.31 -7.06
C ARG A 249 4.00 37.26 -6.35
N LEU A 250 4.01 37.66 -5.09
CA LEU A 250 5.20 37.53 -4.24
C LEU A 250 5.27 36.13 -3.65
N VAL A 251 6.39 35.43 -3.88
CA VAL A 251 6.69 34.13 -3.27
C VAL A 251 7.86 34.31 -2.31
N ALA A 252 7.64 34.03 -1.02
CA ALA A 252 8.66 34.10 0.01
C ALA A 252 8.98 32.70 0.52
N ILE A 253 10.25 32.30 0.45
CA ILE A 253 10.74 30.97 0.83
C ILE A 253 11.91 31.12 1.79
N SER A 254 12.01 30.19 2.75
CA SER A 254 13.15 30.07 3.65
C SER A 254 13.67 28.65 3.64
N GLY A 255 14.98 28.47 3.84
CA GLY A 255 15.65 27.17 3.81
C GLY A 255 16.90 27.17 4.68
N ARG A 256 17.41 25.98 5.00
CA ARG A 256 18.64 25.81 5.79
C ARG A 256 19.91 26.13 5.00
N THR A 257 19.84 26.04 3.68
CA THR A 257 20.94 26.29 2.73
C THR A 257 20.42 27.10 1.54
N GLU A 258 21.31 27.81 0.85
CA GLU A 258 20.98 28.53 -0.38
C GLU A 258 20.46 27.59 -1.47
N GLU A 259 21.05 26.40 -1.59
CA GLU A 259 20.62 25.36 -2.53
C GLU A 259 19.17 24.91 -2.27
N GLY A 260 18.79 24.71 -1.00
CA GLY A 260 17.42 24.34 -0.64
C GLY A 260 16.40 25.43 -1.00
N VAL A 261 16.79 26.70 -0.92
CA VAL A 261 15.94 27.81 -1.38
C VAL A 261 15.82 27.83 -2.91
N LYS A 262 16.93 27.62 -3.64
CA LYS A 262 16.94 27.58 -5.10
C LYS A 262 16.06 26.47 -5.66
N ILE A 263 16.16 25.25 -5.12
CA ILE A 263 15.34 24.11 -5.57
C ILE A 263 13.84 24.43 -5.48
N ILE A 264 13.40 25.05 -4.38
CA ILE A 264 11.99 25.39 -4.22
C ILE A 264 11.61 26.51 -5.20
N LEU A 265 12.42 27.57 -5.33
CA LEU A 265 12.15 28.67 -6.28
C LEU A 265 12.09 28.22 -7.74
N ASP A 266 12.87 27.21 -8.11
CA ASP A 266 12.91 26.66 -9.47
C ASP A 266 11.83 25.61 -9.75
N ASP A 267 11.04 25.21 -8.75
CA ASP A 267 9.95 24.26 -8.93
C ASP A 267 8.88 24.83 -9.88
N ASN A 268 8.55 24.06 -10.92
CA ASN A 268 7.57 24.44 -11.93
C ASN A 268 6.16 24.60 -11.37
N ASP A 269 5.86 24.01 -10.21
CA ASP A 269 4.57 24.23 -9.51
C ASP A 269 4.44 25.67 -8.95
N LEU A 270 5.54 26.45 -8.91
CA LEU A 270 5.53 27.88 -8.57
C LEU A 270 5.60 28.82 -9.78
N ARG A 271 5.92 28.29 -10.97
CA ARG A 271 5.98 29.06 -12.21
C ARG A 271 4.57 29.14 -12.80
N TYR A 272 3.83 30.17 -12.37
CA TYR A 272 2.54 30.58 -12.94
C TYR A 272 2.74 31.56 -14.08
#